data_AF-A0A7X5X2R2-F1
#
_entry.id   AF-A0A7X5X2R2-F1
#
_cell.length_a   1.000
_cell.length_b   1.000
_cell.length_c   1.000
_cell.angle_alpha   90.00
_cell.angle_beta   90.00
_cell.angle_gamma   90.00
#
_symmetry.space_group_name_H-M   'P 1'
#
loop_
_entity.id
_entity.type
_entity.pdbx_description
1 polymer ?
#
loop_
_entity_poly.entity_id
_entity_poly.type
_entity_poly.pdbx_seq_one_letter_code
_entity_poly.pdbx_strand_id
1 'polypeptide(L)'
;MSPTEPVAARKPIPQVDFELDDLDADEEMYLDFHRQVAVHEDMLVPLAQHHDGAHSYYVLFDRTATWGHPGMPQVLAVHLQRDDEKRTFSFEQAHLPLPAMAQSWLIHRGCPPDAIGLDPELGPPPADEATRALERRLAGDGDHYAMSYSYTCDDPDDMVTVVALRALDERALSPFRVVVEEVDTETWTHTLREGGFDTAGEALQWCEDRLADEAGPLPPVRPAAAASRPAGVVKAPVPRSPGRSR
;
A
#
# COMPACT_ATOMS: atom_id res chain seq x y z
N MET A 1 46.32 5.16 -19.85
CA MET A 1 44.97 4.71 -20.25
C MET A 1 44.50 3.77 -19.14
N SER A 2 43.59 4.24 -18.29
CA SER A 2 43.02 3.41 -17.23
C SER A 2 41.98 2.47 -17.85
N PRO A 3 41.95 1.19 -17.48
CA PRO A 3 40.98 0.24 -18.02
C PRO A 3 39.60 0.55 -17.44
N THR A 4 38.62 0.78 -18.32
CA THR A 4 37.21 0.91 -17.96
C THR A 4 36.76 -0.39 -17.30
N GLU A 5 36.33 -0.32 -16.05
CA GLU A 5 35.67 -1.44 -15.38
C GLU A 5 34.45 -1.89 -16.20
N PRO A 6 34.23 -3.21 -16.37
CA PRO A 6 33.04 -3.70 -17.03
C PRO A 6 31.81 -3.29 -16.22
N VAL A 7 30.90 -2.54 -16.85
CA VAL A 7 29.55 -2.27 -16.32
C VAL A 7 28.96 -3.61 -15.92
N ALA A 8 28.67 -3.78 -14.62
CA ALA A 8 28.03 -4.98 -14.11
C ALA A 8 26.78 -5.27 -14.96
N ALA A 9 26.66 -6.50 -15.47
CA ALA A 9 25.50 -6.89 -16.25
C ALA A 9 24.24 -6.62 -15.42
N ARG A 10 23.33 -5.78 -15.95
CA ARG A 10 22.02 -5.54 -15.33
C ARG A 10 21.38 -6.90 -15.07
N LYS A 11 21.02 -7.18 -13.82
CA LYS A 11 20.24 -8.38 -13.49
C LYS A 11 18.95 -8.35 -14.33
N PRO A 12 18.52 -9.49 -14.91
CA PRO A 12 17.25 -9.55 -15.62
C PRO A 12 16.12 -9.19 -14.64
N ILE A 13 15.13 -8.45 -15.15
CA ILE A 13 13.94 -8.10 -14.38
C ILE A 13 13.17 -9.40 -14.10
N PRO A 14 12.76 -9.68 -12.85
CA PRO A 14 11.97 -10.86 -12.53
C PRO A 14 10.66 -10.86 -13.33
N GLN A 15 10.29 -12.02 -13.86
CA GLN A 15 8.99 -12.24 -14.47
C GLN A 15 8.07 -12.88 -13.44
N VAL A 16 6.80 -12.48 -13.44
CA VAL A 16 5.78 -13.14 -12.64
C VAL A 16 5.30 -14.39 -13.39
N ASP A 17 5.06 -15.47 -12.64
CA ASP A 17 4.36 -16.66 -13.10
C ASP A 17 3.17 -16.89 -12.17
N PHE A 18 1.98 -17.00 -12.74
CA PHE A 18 0.74 -17.21 -12.00
C PHE A 18 0.41 -18.69 -11.77
N GLU A 19 1.16 -19.62 -12.37
CA GLU A 19 1.01 -21.08 -12.24
C GLU A 19 -0.45 -21.53 -12.47
N LEU A 20 -1.05 -21.11 -13.60
CA LEU A 20 -2.44 -21.41 -13.97
C LEU A 20 -2.57 -22.33 -15.17
N ASP A 21 -1.47 -22.72 -15.81
CA ASP A 21 -1.45 -23.47 -17.08
C ASP A 21 -2.21 -24.81 -17.03
N ASP A 22 -2.32 -25.40 -15.83
CA ASP A 22 -2.99 -26.69 -15.61
C ASP A 22 -4.46 -26.55 -15.17
N LEU A 23 -5.01 -25.34 -15.06
CA LEU A 23 -6.34 -25.08 -14.52
C LEU A 23 -7.34 -24.67 -15.61
N ASP A 24 -8.49 -25.35 -15.62
CA ASP A 24 -9.63 -25.07 -16.49
C ASP A 24 -10.67 -24.24 -15.71
N ALA A 25 -10.37 -22.98 -15.42
CA ALA A 25 -11.40 -22.06 -14.95
C ALA A 25 -12.54 -21.95 -15.98
N ASP A 26 -13.73 -21.52 -15.54
CA ASP A 26 -14.78 -21.21 -16.51
C ASP A 26 -14.31 -20.15 -17.51
N GLU A 27 -14.83 -20.21 -18.74
CA GLU A 27 -14.35 -19.39 -19.87
C GLU A 27 -14.43 -17.89 -19.55
N GLU A 28 -15.44 -17.47 -18.77
CA GLU A 28 -15.63 -16.08 -18.35
C GLU A 28 -14.51 -15.63 -17.40
N MET A 29 -14.23 -16.39 -16.35
CA MET A 29 -13.16 -16.15 -15.38
C MET A 29 -11.78 -16.14 -16.05
N TYR A 30 -11.52 -17.08 -16.95
CA TYR A 30 -10.25 -17.12 -17.68
C TYR A 30 -10.08 -15.88 -18.57
N LEU A 31 -11.12 -15.50 -19.32
CA LEU A 31 -11.08 -14.31 -20.17
C LEU A 31 -10.97 -13.02 -19.35
N ASP A 32 -11.60 -12.94 -18.19
CA ASP A 32 -11.46 -11.81 -17.28
C ASP A 32 -10.05 -11.70 -16.73
N PHE A 33 -9.48 -12.81 -16.25
CA PHE A 33 -8.09 -12.84 -15.79
C PHE A 33 -7.13 -12.45 -16.91
N HIS A 34 -7.30 -13.03 -18.09
CA HIS A 34 -6.45 -12.73 -19.24
C HIS A 34 -6.51 -11.24 -19.59
N ARG A 35 -7.71 -10.66 -19.70
CA ARG A 35 -7.87 -9.25 -20.09
C ARG A 35 -7.36 -8.27 -19.03
N GLN A 36 -7.51 -8.61 -17.76
CA GLN A 36 -7.22 -7.70 -16.66
C GLN A 36 -5.80 -7.82 -16.13
N VAL A 37 -5.17 -8.99 -16.28
CA VAL A 37 -3.85 -9.30 -15.68
C VAL A 37 -2.92 -9.94 -16.71
N ALA A 38 -3.26 -11.11 -17.26
CA ALA A 38 -2.31 -11.93 -18.00
C ALA A 38 -1.82 -11.31 -19.33
N VAL A 39 -2.65 -10.47 -19.98
CA VAL A 39 -2.27 -9.79 -21.23
C VAL A 39 -1.07 -8.86 -21.07
N HIS A 40 -0.75 -8.47 -19.83
CA HIS A 40 0.39 -7.61 -19.49
C HIS A 40 1.45 -8.34 -18.67
N GLU A 41 1.39 -9.67 -18.56
CA GLU A 41 2.29 -10.47 -17.71
C GLU A 41 3.78 -10.19 -17.96
N ASP A 42 4.17 -10.03 -19.22
CA ASP A 42 5.55 -9.71 -19.60
C ASP A 42 6.00 -8.30 -19.18
N MET A 43 5.05 -7.43 -18.84
CA MET A 43 5.25 -6.05 -18.41
C MET A 43 5.03 -5.86 -16.90
N LEU A 44 4.54 -6.87 -16.18
CA LEU A 44 4.39 -6.86 -14.73
C LEU A 44 5.70 -7.27 -14.04
N VAL A 45 6.12 -6.49 -13.04
CA VAL A 45 7.30 -6.79 -12.21
C VAL A 45 6.83 -7.16 -10.80
N PRO A 46 7.15 -8.35 -10.27
CA PRO A 46 6.69 -8.77 -8.95
C PRO A 46 7.52 -8.08 -7.85
N LEU A 47 7.01 -6.96 -7.32
CA LEU A 47 7.61 -6.27 -6.18
C LEU A 47 7.53 -7.13 -4.91
N ALA A 48 6.48 -7.93 -4.75
CA ALA A 48 6.36 -8.94 -3.71
C ALA A 48 5.46 -10.08 -4.18
N GLN A 49 5.72 -11.30 -3.70
CA GLN A 49 4.85 -12.44 -3.90
C GLN A 49 4.85 -13.37 -2.69
N HIS A 50 3.70 -13.94 -2.39
CA HIS A 50 3.55 -14.95 -1.35
C HIS A 50 2.58 -16.04 -1.80
N HIS A 51 2.94 -17.29 -1.54
CA HIS A 51 2.13 -18.47 -1.86
C HIS A 51 1.84 -19.23 -0.57
N ASP A 52 0.56 -19.49 -0.30
CA ASP A 52 0.09 -20.26 0.84
C ASP A 52 -0.97 -21.29 0.38
N GLY A 53 -0.48 -22.47 0.00
CA GLY A 53 -1.31 -23.55 -0.53
C GLY A 53 -2.08 -23.11 -1.78
N ALA A 54 -3.40 -23.05 -1.67
CA ALA A 54 -4.30 -22.66 -2.76
C ALA A 54 -4.27 -21.14 -3.05
N HIS A 55 -3.67 -20.32 -2.18
CA HIS A 55 -3.67 -18.87 -2.32
C HIS A 55 -2.32 -18.36 -2.84
N SER A 56 -2.37 -17.44 -3.81
CA SER A 56 -1.22 -16.62 -4.19
C SER A 56 -1.56 -15.14 -4.03
N TYR A 57 -0.61 -14.36 -3.55
CA TYR A 57 -0.72 -12.93 -3.31
C TYR A 57 0.44 -12.23 -4.03
N TYR A 58 0.13 -11.19 -4.80
CA TYR A 58 1.13 -10.47 -5.58
C TYR A 58 0.98 -8.96 -5.42
N VAL A 59 2.10 -8.27 -5.21
CA VAL A 59 2.25 -6.84 -5.43
C VAL A 59 3.08 -6.67 -6.69
N LEU A 60 2.46 -6.13 -7.74
CA LEU A 60 3.06 -6.03 -9.06
C LEU A 60 3.23 -4.56 -9.44
N PHE A 61 4.35 -4.21 -10.05
CA PHE A 61 4.53 -2.93 -10.72
C PHE A 61 4.16 -3.10 -12.20
N ASP A 62 3.17 -2.32 -12.64
CA ASP A 62 2.65 -2.33 -14.01
C ASP A 62 3.38 -1.29 -14.87
N ARG A 63 4.34 -1.76 -15.65
CA ARG A 63 5.12 -0.91 -16.57
C ARG A 63 4.29 -0.39 -17.74
N THR A 64 3.09 -0.90 -17.96
CA THR A 64 2.21 -0.41 -19.03
C THR A 64 1.48 0.86 -18.63
N ALA A 65 1.38 1.17 -17.33
CA ALA A 65 0.62 2.31 -16.81
C ALA A 65 1.07 3.66 -17.39
N THR A 66 2.36 3.82 -17.72
CA THR A 66 2.91 5.01 -18.41
C THR A 66 2.28 5.26 -19.79
N TRP A 67 1.75 4.21 -20.44
CA TRP A 67 1.04 4.31 -21.73
C TRP A 67 -0.48 4.46 -21.56
N GLY A 68 -0.97 4.46 -20.33
CA GLY A 68 -2.37 4.64 -19.98
C GLY A 68 -2.79 6.12 -19.96
N HIS A 69 -3.79 6.42 -19.13
CA HIS A 69 -4.16 7.81 -18.86
C HIS A 69 -3.18 8.42 -17.85
N PRO A 70 -2.83 9.72 -17.96
CA PRO A 70 -1.99 10.38 -16.98
C PRO A 70 -2.53 10.25 -15.55
N GLY A 71 -1.66 10.03 -14.58
CA GLY A 71 -2.04 9.88 -13.18
C GLY A 71 -2.46 8.47 -12.75
N MET A 72 -2.50 7.50 -13.67
CA MET A 72 -2.94 6.14 -13.35
C MET A 72 -2.01 5.46 -12.32
N PRO A 73 -2.57 4.72 -11.35
CA PRO A 73 -1.78 3.94 -10.42
C PRO A 73 -0.93 2.89 -11.15
N GLN A 74 0.32 2.76 -10.73
CA GLN A 74 1.29 1.83 -11.34
C GLN A 74 1.49 0.55 -10.53
N VAL A 75 0.78 0.39 -9.40
CA VAL A 75 0.85 -0.82 -8.58
C VAL A 75 -0.44 -1.61 -8.72
N LEU A 76 -0.31 -2.91 -8.96
CA LEU A 76 -1.40 -3.86 -9.05
C LEU A 76 -1.29 -4.90 -7.93
N ALA A 77 -2.32 -5.01 -7.10
CA ALA A 77 -2.48 -6.10 -6.15
C ALA A 77 -3.32 -7.21 -6.78
N VAL A 78 -2.87 -8.47 -6.68
CA VAL A 78 -3.62 -9.64 -7.15
C VAL A 78 -3.70 -10.68 -6.04
N HIS A 79 -4.92 -11.14 -5.74
CA HIS A 79 -5.18 -12.32 -4.92
C HIS A 79 -5.75 -13.42 -5.80
N LEU A 80 -5.07 -14.55 -5.86
CA LEU A 80 -5.48 -15.71 -6.63
C LEU A 80 -5.81 -16.87 -5.69
N GLN A 81 -6.87 -17.62 -6.02
CA GLN A 81 -7.34 -18.77 -5.27
C GLN A 81 -7.52 -19.95 -6.24
N ARG A 82 -6.86 -21.07 -5.97
CA ARG A 82 -6.97 -22.31 -6.75
C ARG A 82 -7.89 -23.30 -6.05
N ASP A 83 -8.68 -24.03 -6.82
CA ASP A 83 -9.50 -25.15 -6.37
C ASP A 83 -8.99 -26.40 -7.08
N ASP A 84 -8.13 -27.17 -6.39
CA ASP A 84 -7.48 -28.36 -6.95
C ASP A 84 -8.48 -29.49 -7.25
N GLU A 85 -9.58 -29.57 -6.49
CA GLU A 85 -10.61 -30.61 -6.70
C GLU A 85 -11.35 -30.37 -8.00
N LYS A 86 -11.69 -29.10 -8.28
CA LYS A 86 -12.39 -28.71 -9.51
C LYS A 86 -11.44 -28.38 -10.66
N ARG A 87 -10.13 -28.28 -10.39
CA ARG A 87 -9.10 -27.75 -11.30
C ARG A 87 -9.46 -26.38 -11.86
N THR A 88 -10.00 -25.50 -11.02
CA THR A 88 -10.40 -24.13 -11.39
C THR A 88 -9.61 -23.10 -10.59
N PHE A 89 -9.68 -21.82 -10.98
CA PHE A 89 -9.20 -20.72 -10.14
C PHE A 89 -10.21 -19.56 -10.12
N SER A 90 -10.06 -18.68 -9.13
CA SER A 90 -10.69 -17.36 -9.08
C SER A 90 -9.64 -16.33 -8.69
N PHE A 91 -9.87 -15.07 -9.04
CA PHE A 91 -8.98 -13.99 -8.65
C PHE A 91 -9.76 -12.74 -8.25
N GLU A 92 -9.11 -11.91 -7.46
CA GLU A 92 -9.47 -10.52 -7.22
C GLU A 92 -8.25 -9.65 -7.50
N GLN A 93 -8.48 -8.41 -7.90
CA GLN A 93 -7.39 -7.46 -8.12
C GLN A 93 -7.76 -6.03 -7.73
N ALA A 94 -6.74 -5.19 -7.54
CA ALA A 94 -6.91 -3.74 -7.39
C ALA A 94 -5.67 -2.97 -7.87
N HIS A 95 -5.88 -1.95 -8.71
CA HIS A 95 -4.88 -0.93 -8.98
C HIS A 95 -4.84 0.06 -7.82
N LEU A 96 -3.66 0.25 -7.24
CA LEU A 96 -3.44 1.05 -6.03
C LEU A 96 -2.24 1.97 -6.24
N PRO A 97 -2.26 3.19 -5.67
CA PRO A 97 -1.23 4.19 -5.97
C PRO A 97 0.10 3.88 -5.30
N LEU A 98 0.11 3.15 -4.17
CA LEU A 98 1.31 2.89 -3.38
C LEU A 98 1.47 1.39 -3.09
N PRO A 99 2.70 0.85 -3.07
CA PRO A 99 2.97 -0.53 -2.67
C PRO A 99 2.41 -0.88 -1.28
N ALA A 100 2.52 0.02 -0.30
CA ALA A 100 1.96 -0.19 1.03
C ALA A 100 0.43 -0.37 1.03
N MET A 101 -0.28 0.34 0.13
CA MET A 101 -1.73 0.17 0.00
C MET A 101 -2.08 -1.17 -0.65
N ALA A 102 -1.28 -1.63 -1.62
CA ALA A 102 -1.41 -2.97 -2.22
C ALA A 102 -1.18 -4.08 -1.21
N GLN A 103 -0.12 -3.97 -0.38
CA GLN A 103 0.11 -4.88 0.74
C GLN A 103 -1.09 -4.90 1.68
N SER A 104 -1.64 -3.73 2.04
CA SER A 104 -2.80 -3.67 2.92
C SER A 104 -4.02 -4.37 2.33
N TRP A 105 -4.30 -4.14 1.04
CA TRP A 105 -5.41 -4.79 0.34
C TRP A 105 -5.30 -6.32 0.33
N LEU A 106 -4.08 -6.87 0.22
CA LEU A 106 -3.80 -8.31 0.28
C LEU A 106 -3.89 -8.86 1.69
N ILE A 107 -3.40 -8.12 2.69
CA ILE A 107 -3.50 -8.50 4.12
C ILE A 107 -4.96 -8.67 4.53
N HIS A 108 -5.85 -7.79 4.08
CA HIS A 108 -7.29 -7.90 4.33
C HIS A 108 -7.94 -9.10 3.61
N ARG A 109 -7.24 -9.75 2.68
CA ARG A 109 -7.62 -11.00 2.01
C ARG A 109 -6.91 -12.23 2.58
N GLY A 110 -6.32 -12.09 3.76
CA GLY A 110 -5.70 -13.20 4.51
C GLY A 110 -4.21 -13.39 4.25
N CYS A 111 -3.55 -12.52 3.47
CA CYS A 111 -2.10 -12.57 3.35
C CYS A 111 -1.44 -12.26 4.70
N PRO A 112 -0.51 -13.09 5.21
CA PRO A 112 0.22 -12.76 6.43
C PRO A 112 1.05 -11.48 6.24
N PRO A 113 0.96 -10.48 7.14
CA PRO A 113 1.65 -9.20 6.97
C PRO A 113 3.17 -9.32 6.80
N ASP A 114 3.79 -10.25 7.51
CA ASP A 114 5.24 -10.47 7.46
C ASP A 114 5.69 -11.27 6.21
N ALA A 115 4.76 -11.78 5.41
CA ALA A 115 5.05 -12.66 4.28
C ALA A 115 5.02 -11.94 2.92
N ILE A 116 4.50 -10.71 2.85
CA ILE A 116 4.36 -9.94 1.60
C ILE A 116 5.29 -8.70 1.58
N GLY A 117 6.54 -8.88 2.03
CA GLY A 117 7.55 -7.82 1.99
C GLY A 117 8.00 -7.50 0.57
N LEU A 118 8.21 -6.21 0.29
CA LEU A 118 8.75 -5.76 -1.01
C LEU A 118 10.21 -6.20 -1.17
N ASP A 119 10.58 -6.58 -2.40
CA ASP A 119 11.97 -6.84 -2.77
C ASP A 119 12.75 -5.52 -2.76
N PRO A 120 13.74 -5.36 -1.86
CA PRO A 120 14.52 -4.13 -1.75
C PRO A 120 15.39 -3.85 -2.97
N GLU A 121 15.56 -4.80 -3.90
CA GLU A 121 16.31 -4.60 -5.15
C GLU A 121 15.46 -4.03 -6.30
N LEU A 122 14.12 -3.97 -6.16
CA LEU A 122 13.19 -3.66 -7.27
C LEU A 122 12.61 -2.23 -7.26
N GLY A 123 13.07 -1.36 -6.35
CA GLY A 123 12.62 0.04 -6.27
C GLY A 123 13.61 0.94 -5.54
N PRO A 124 13.33 2.27 -5.47
CA PRO A 124 14.09 3.15 -4.60
C PRO A 124 13.90 2.70 -3.14
N PRO A 125 14.98 2.56 -2.34
CA PRO A 125 14.84 2.34 -0.92
C PRO A 125 14.30 3.59 -0.21
N PRO A 126 13.62 3.42 0.93
CA PRO A 126 13.12 4.53 1.73
C PRO A 126 14.29 5.37 2.26
N ALA A 127 14.20 6.68 2.09
CA ALA A 127 15.24 7.64 2.44
C ALA A 127 15.49 7.75 3.95
N ASP A 128 14.48 7.47 4.78
CA ASP A 128 14.55 7.61 6.23
C ASP A 128 13.57 6.70 7.00
N GLU A 129 13.72 6.68 8.32
CA GLU A 129 12.86 5.87 9.20
C GLU A 129 11.42 6.38 9.26
N ALA A 130 11.19 7.67 9.02
CA ALA A 130 9.84 8.24 8.98
C ALA A 130 9.05 7.64 7.80
N THR A 131 9.70 7.51 6.64
CA THR A 131 9.17 6.83 5.45
C THR A 131 8.84 5.38 5.78
N ARG A 132 9.80 4.61 6.32
CA ARG A 132 9.60 3.20 6.70
C ARG A 132 8.48 2.99 7.72
N ALA A 133 8.35 3.89 8.69
CA ALA A 133 7.32 3.81 9.70
C ALA A 133 5.93 4.08 9.10
N LEU A 134 5.84 5.05 8.18
CA LEU A 134 4.60 5.39 7.50
C LEU A 134 4.15 4.27 6.55
N GLU A 135 5.06 3.68 5.78
CA GLU A 135 4.77 2.53 4.90
C GLU A 135 4.21 1.35 5.69
N ARG A 136 4.88 0.95 6.78
CA ARG A 136 4.42 -0.13 7.65
C ARG A 136 3.04 0.15 8.23
N ARG A 137 2.77 1.39 8.62
CA ARG A 137 1.46 1.78 9.13
C ARG A 137 0.39 1.70 8.03
N LEU A 138 0.67 2.22 6.83
CA LEU A 138 -0.26 2.16 5.70
C LEU A 138 -0.55 0.72 5.25
N ALA A 139 0.44 -0.16 5.28
CA ALA A 139 0.25 -1.60 5.05
C ALA A 139 -0.70 -2.23 6.08
N GLY A 140 -0.72 -1.74 7.33
CA GLY A 140 -1.64 -2.20 8.37
C GLY A 140 -3.02 -1.54 8.38
N ASP A 141 -3.15 -0.30 7.90
CA ASP A 141 -4.32 0.58 8.11
C ASP A 141 -5.39 0.51 6.98
N GLY A 142 -5.35 -0.46 6.07
CA GLY A 142 -6.15 -0.46 4.83
C GLY A 142 -7.67 -0.42 4.99
N ASP A 143 -8.22 -0.86 6.12
CA ASP A 143 -9.64 -0.76 6.45
C ASP A 143 -10.00 0.48 7.29
N HIS A 144 -9.03 1.33 7.62
CA HIS A 144 -9.27 2.58 8.36
C HIS A 144 -9.57 3.78 7.45
N TYR A 145 -9.22 3.69 6.17
CA TYR A 145 -9.36 4.80 5.22
C TYR A 145 -9.97 4.35 3.89
N ALA A 146 -10.82 5.21 3.32
CA ALA A 146 -11.22 5.13 1.92
C ALA A 146 -10.37 6.09 1.07
N MET A 147 -9.87 5.62 -0.06
CA MET A 147 -9.19 6.46 -1.04
C MET A 147 -10.22 7.28 -1.83
N SER A 148 -10.06 8.61 -1.83
CA SER A 148 -10.94 9.52 -2.58
C SER A 148 -10.30 10.05 -3.86
N TYR A 149 -8.98 10.15 -3.89
CA TYR A 149 -8.22 10.68 -5.04
C TYR A 149 -6.80 10.12 -5.02
N SER A 150 -6.22 9.89 -6.19
CA SER A 150 -4.80 9.65 -6.36
C SER A 150 -4.33 10.14 -7.71
N TYR A 151 -3.06 10.53 -7.79
CA TYR A 151 -2.39 10.84 -9.05
C TYR A 151 -0.91 10.47 -8.95
N THR A 152 -0.41 9.75 -9.95
CA THR A 152 1.02 9.45 -10.11
C THR A 152 1.60 10.23 -11.29
N CYS A 153 2.56 11.09 -11.01
CA CYS A 153 3.44 11.72 -11.97
C CYS A 153 4.69 10.84 -12.15
N ASP A 154 4.92 10.35 -13.35
CA ASP A 154 6.07 9.52 -13.72
C ASP A 154 7.13 10.29 -14.53
N ASP A 155 7.09 11.63 -14.48
CA ASP A 155 8.14 12.49 -15.03
C ASP A 155 9.45 12.23 -14.26
N PRO A 156 10.55 11.82 -14.93
CA PRO A 156 11.84 11.59 -14.26
C PRO A 156 12.39 12.79 -13.48
N ASP A 157 11.96 14.01 -13.80
CA ASP A 157 12.38 15.24 -13.13
C ASP A 157 11.46 15.61 -11.93
N ASP A 158 10.26 15.02 -11.82
CA ASP A 158 9.32 15.18 -10.68
C ASP A 158 8.46 13.91 -10.48
N MET A 159 9.11 12.82 -10.08
CA MET A 159 8.43 11.56 -9.79
C MET A 159 7.71 11.66 -8.45
N VAL A 160 6.39 11.84 -8.50
CA VAL A 160 5.54 12.05 -7.31
C VAL A 160 4.23 11.29 -7.41
N THR A 161 3.82 10.64 -6.31
CA THR A 161 2.46 10.10 -6.14
C THR A 161 1.76 10.80 -5.00
N VAL A 162 0.61 11.41 -5.26
CA VAL A 162 -0.27 12.00 -4.24
C VAL A 162 -1.52 11.16 -4.05
N VAL A 163 -1.95 10.98 -2.81
CA VAL A 163 -3.13 10.20 -2.45
C VAL A 163 -3.93 10.93 -1.38
N ALA A 164 -5.19 11.24 -1.67
CA ALA A 164 -6.12 11.74 -0.66
C ALA A 164 -6.97 10.59 -0.10
N LEU A 165 -6.97 10.51 1.23
CA LEU A 165 -7.64 9.48 2.03
C LEU A 165 -8.68 10.12 2.94
N ARG A 166 -9.80 9.43 3.13
CA ARG A 166 -10.83 9.77 4.10
C ARG A 166 -10.89 8.70 5.17
N ALA A 167 -10.74 9.09 6.44
CA ALA A 167 -10.93 8.19 7.56
C ALA A 167 -12.36 7.64 7.57
N LEU A 168 -12.51 6.33 7.78
CA LEU A 168 -13.81 5.69 7.95
C LEU A 168 -14.38 5.91 9.36
N ASP A 169 -13.51 6.16 10.35
CA ASP A 169 -13.94 6.62 11.67
C ASP A 169 -14.30 8.11 11.65
N GLU A 170 -15.59 8.41 11.80
CA GLU A 170 -16.12 9.77 11.87
C GLU A 170 -15.58 10.60 13.05
N ARG A 171 -14.93 9.96 14.04
CA ARG A 171 -14.32 10.64 15.19
C ARG A 171 -12.87 11.03 14.97
N ALA A 172 -12.29 10.74 13.80
CA ALA A 172 -10.93 11.12 13.48
C ALA A 172 -10.76 12.64 13.54
N LEU A 173 -9.73 13.11 14.27
CA LEU A 173 -9.40 14.54 14.40
C LEU A 173 -8.75 15.13 13.14
N SER A 174 -8.30 14.27 12.23
CA SER A 174 -7.93 14.60 10.86
C SER A 174 -8.72 13.63 9.96
N PRO A 175 -9.98 13.97 9.63
CA PRO A 175 -10.87 13.08 8.88
C PRO A 175 -10.40 12.89 7.42
N PHE A 176 -9.60 13.82 6.91
CA PHE A 176 -8.94 13.69 5.62
C PHE A 176 -7.43 13.71 5.80
N ARG A 177 -6.75 12.93 4.99
CA ARG A 177 -5.30 12.84 4.97
C ARG A 177 -4.80 12.89 3.54
N VAL A 178 -3.64 13.51 3.34
CA VAL A 178 -2.89 13.35 2.09
C VAL A 178 -1.63 12.60 2.41
N VAL A 179 -1.36 11.56 1.64
CA VAL A 179 -0.08 10.88 1.59
C VAL A 179 0.61 11.29 0.29
N VAL A 180 1.88 11.65 0.37
CA VAL A 180 2.71 11.99 -0.79
C VAL A 180 3.98 11.14 -0.75
N GLU A 181 4.23 10.45 -1.86
CA GLU A 181 5.48 9.77 -2.15
C GLU A 181 6.26 10.61 -3.16
N GLU A 182 7.52 10.91 -2.87
CA GLU A 182 8.43 11.61 -3.78
C GLU A 182 9.68 10.75 -3.99
N VAL A 183 10.08 10.56 -5.24
CA VAL A 183 11.29 9.83 -5.59
C VAL A 183 12.39 10.82 -5.98
N ASP A 184 13.49 10.79 -5.25
CA ASP A 184 14.72 11.47 -5.61
C ASP A 184 15.51 10.58 -6.58
N THR A 185 15.55 10.97 -7.85
CA THR A 185 16.23 10.24 -8.91
C THR A 185 17.75 10.41 -8.88
N GLU A 186 18.29 11.42 -8.18
CA GLU A 186 19.72 11.62 -8.00
C GLU A 186 20.28 10.66 -6.95
N THR A 187 19.61 10.55 -5.80
CA THR A 187 20.03 9.66 -4.71
C THR A 187 19.44 8.25 -4.83
N TRP A 188 18.46 8.06 -5.73
CA TRP A 188 17.66 6.86 -5.88
C TRP A 188 17.06 6.42 -4.55
N THR A 189 16.31 7.32 -3.92
CA THR A 189 15.57 7.06 -2.69
C THR A 189 14.16 7.65 -2.79
N HIS A 190 13.23 7.18 -1.97
CA HIS A 190 11.91 7.81 -1.87
C HIS A 190 11.62 8.28 -0.46
N THR A 191 10.82 9.35 -0.38
CA THR A 191 10.24 9.81 0.88
C THR A 191 8.74 9.61 0.85
N LEU A 192 8.16 9.27 1.99
CA LEU A 192 6.72 9.19 2.17
C LEU A 192 6.33 10.09 3.34
N ARG A 193 5.38 11.00 3.10
CA ARG A 193 4.89 11.94 4.11
C ARG A 193 3.38 11.94 4.16
N GLU A 194 2.85 12.29 5.32
CA GLU A 194 1.41 12.39 5.55
C GLU A 194 1.06 13.74 6.17
N GLY A 195 0.03 14.40 5.64
CA GLY A 195 -0.59 15.58 6.23
C GLY A 195 -2.06 15.37 6.55
N GLY A 196 -2.58 16.14 7.52
CA GLY A 196 -3.96 16.05 8.00
C GLY A 196 -4.80 17.28 7.67
N PHE A 197 -6.03 17.05 7.18
CA PHE A 197 -6.95 18.08 6.71
C PHE A 197 -8.34 17.92 7.35
N ASP A 198 -9.07 19.03 7.48
CA ASP A 198 -10.43 19.03 8.04
C ASP A 198 -11.49 18.70 6.97
N THR A 199 -11.21 19.00 5.70
CA THR A 199 -12.15 18.78 4.59
C THR A 199 -11.53 18.07 3.39
N ALA A 200 -12.38 17.40 2.60
CA ALA A 200 -11.98 16.77 1.34
C ALA A 200 -11.44 17.80 0.33
N GLY A 201 -12.03 18.99 0.30
CA GLY A 201 -11.63 20.06 -0.62
C GLY A 201 -10.23 20.58 -0.34
N GLU A 202 -9.87 20.78 0.92
CA GLU A 202 -8.51 21.20 1.30
C GLU A 202 -7.47 20.13 0.98
N ALA A 203 -7.79 18.85 1.22
CA ALA A 203 -6.90 17.74 0.88
C ALA A 203 -6.68 17.63 -0.63
N LEU A 204 -7.76 17.73 -1.43
CA LEU A 204 -7.68 17.70 -2.89
C LEU A 204 -6.92 18.91 -3.44
N GLN A 205 -7.20 20.11 -2.92
CA GLN A 205 -6.50 21.32 -3.33
C GLN A 205 -5.00 21.20 -3.05
N TRP A 206 -4.61 20.67 -1.90
CA TRP A 206 -3.19 20.45 -1.61
C TRP A 206 -2.54 19.50 -2.62
N CYS A 207 -3.23 18.42 -3.03
CA CYS A 207 -2.74 17.53 -4.08
C CYS A 207 -2.54 18.26 -5.41
N GLU A 208 -3.51 19.06 -5.83
CA GLU A 208 -3.43 19.86 -7.07
C GLU A 208 -2.30 20.89 -6.99
N ASP A 209 -2.18 21.61 -5.88
CA ASP A 209 -1.12 22.58 -5.63
C ASP A 209 0.26 21.91 -5.66
N ARG A 210 0.41 20.68 -5.14
CA ARG A 210 1.69 19.95 -5.18
C ARG A 210 2.07 19.59 -6.61
N LEU A 211 1.10 19.14 -7.42
CA LEU A 211 1.33 18.83 -8.83
C LEU A 211 1.63 20.08 -9.67
N ALA A 212 1.25 21.26 -9.19
CA ALA A 212 1.58 22.55 -9.80
C ALA A 212 2.88 23.18 -9.26
N ASP A 213 3.58 22.54 -8.32
CA ASP A 213 4.72 23.09 -7.57
C ASP A 213 4.39 24.38 -6.78
N GLU A 214 3.13 24.49 -6.32
CA GLU A 214 2.60 25.63 -5.55
C GLU A 214 2.26 25.27 -4.10
N ALA A 215 2.31 23.99 -3.73
CA ALA A 215 1.92 23.53 -2.40
C ALA A 215 2.83 24.06 -1.28
N GLY A 216 2.19 24.49 -0.19
CA GLY A 216 2.85 24.70 1.09
C GLY A 216 3.20 23.39 1.81
N PRO A 217 3.90 23.46 2.96
CA PRO A 217 4.24 22.26 3.74
C PRO A 217 2.99 21.50 4.18
N LEU A 218 3.09 20.17 4.24
CA LEU A 218 2.01 19.32 4.75
C LEU A 218 1.62 19.72 6.19
N PRO A 219 0.33 19.96 6.46
CA PRO A 219 -0.14 20.21 7.82
C PRO A 219 0.07 18.97 8.70
N PRO A 220 0.46 19.12 9.97
CA PRO A 220 0.67 17.98 10.85
C PRO A 220 -0.63 17.21 11.10
N VAL A 221 -0.56 15.89 11.07
CA VAL A 221 -1.68 15.00 11.39
C VAL A 221 -1.98 15.11 12.88
N ARG A 222 -3.24 15.41 13.21
CA ARG A 222 -3.69 15.48 14.61
C ARG A 222 -3.98 14.07 15.10
N PRO A 223 -3.19 13.53 16.06
CA PRO A 223 -3.49 12.21 16.60
C PRO A 223 -4.85 12.28 17.30
N ALA A 224 -5.72 11.31 17.05
CA ALA A 224 -6.94 11.14 17.83
C ALA A 224 -6.53 11.09 19.30
N ALA A 225 -7.02 12.03 20.11
CA ALA A 225 -6.73 12.03 21.54
C ALA A 225 -7.13 10.65 22.08
N ALA A 226 -6.16 9.86 22.51
CA ALA A 226 -6.42 8.56 23.12
C ALA A 226 -7.47 8.82 24.19
N ALA A 227 -8.67 8.27 24.00
CA ALA A 227 -9.75 8.41 24.96
C ALA A 227 -9.17 7.98 26.30
N SER A 228 -8.86 8.95 27.16
CA SER A 228 -8.27 8.71 28.45
C SER A 228 -9.27 7.86 29.19
N ARG A 229 -9.04 6.53 29.23
CA ARG A 229 -9.78 5.63 30.09
C ARG A 229 -9.66 6.27 31.48
N PRO A 230 -10.76 6.72 32.11
CA PRO A 230 -10.65 7.21 33.46
C PRO A 230 -10.08 6.04 34.28
N ALA A 231 -8.93 6.27 34.90
CA ALA A 231 -8.32 5.31 35.80
C ALA A 231 -9.40 4.88 36.78
N GLY A 232 -9.81 3.61 36.69
CA GLY A 232 -10.84 3.06 37.54
C GLY A 232 -10.48 3.35 38.98
N VAL A 233 -11.31 4.14 39.66
CA VAL A 233 -11.17 4.43 41.09
C VAL A 233 -11.10 3.08 41.79
N VAL A 234 -9.93 2.75 42.32
CA VAL A 234 -9.73 1.59 43.18
C VAL A 234 -10.65 1.78 44.37
N LYS A 235 -11.76 1.03 44.41
CA LYS A 235 -12.65 0.99 45.58
C LYS A 235 -11.83 0.45 46.75
N ALA A 236 -11.63 1.31 47.76
CA ALA A 236 -11.00 0.92 49.01
C ALA A 236 -11.77 -0.26 49.65
N PRO A 237 -11.07 -1.23 50.27
CA PRO A 237 -11.73 -2.36 50.91
C PRO A 237 -12.52 -1.87 52.14
N VAL A 238 -13.75 -2.35 52.25
CA VAL A 238 -14.65 -2.09 53.39
C VAL A 238 -14.01 -2.62 54.69
N PRO A 239 -13.97 -1.84 55.78
CA PRO A 239 -13.46 -2.33 57.06
C PRO A 239 -14.42 -3.38 57.64
N ARG A 240 -13.89 -4.56 57.98
CA ARG A 240 -14.62 -5.62 58.68
C ARG A 240 -14.94 -5.16 60.10
N SER A 241 -16.20 -5.29 60.49
CA SER A 241 -16.67 -5.00 61.86
C SER A 241 -16.07 -5.98 62.88
N PRO A 242 -15.78 -5.56 64.13
CA PRO A 242 -15.22 -6.42 65.15
C PRO A 242 -16.28 -7.38 65.69
N GLY A 243 -16.05 -8.69 65.49
CA GLY A 243 -16.85 -9.75 66.06
C GLY A 243 -16.70 -9.81 67.58
N ARG A 244 -17.83 -9.70 68.27
CA ARG A 244 -17.99 -9.72 69.73
C ARG A 244 -17.84 -11.15 70.27
N SER A 245 -16.98 -11.31 71.27
CA SER A 245 -16.76 -12.54 72.03
C SER A 245 -18.03 -13.10 72.67
N ARG A 246 -18.12 -14.43 72.71
CA ARG A 246 -18.72 -15.17 73.83
C ARG A 246 -18.04 -16.52 73.99
#